data_AF-W2ESW2-F1
#
_entry.id   AF-W2ESW2-F1
#
_cell.length_a   1.000
_cell.length_b   1.000
_cell.length_c   1.000
_cell.angle_alpha   90.00
_cell.angle_beta   90.00
_cell.angle_gamma   90.00
#
_symmetry.space_group_name_H-M   'P 1'
#
loop_
_entity.id
_entity.type
_entity.pdbx_description
1 polymer ?
#
loop_
_entity_poly.entity_id
_entity_poly.type
_entity_poly.pdbx_seq_one_letter_code
_entity_poly.pdbx_strand_id
1 'polypeptide(L)'
;MATAQETFRQMLRDDFAPALRELGLVGSGPLYRLPHDRHWALLGFQKSAFSTRELVSFTVNLSVVPKERERSVRGLPFRPAASTFYGLSMWHSRIGRLLPGGHDHWWDVGTAPDPAVVDQVLDGVRDFALPAMRRQLDRH
;
A
#
# COMPACT_ATOMS: atom_id res chain seq x y z
N MET A 1 6.64 -4.60 -27.47
CA MET A 1 7.30 -4.71 -26.15
C MET A 1 6.41 -4.08 -25.10
N ALA A 2 6.22 -4.75 -23.96
CA ALA A 2 5.47 -4.22 -22.85
C ALA A 2 6.19 -3.01 -22.22
N THR A 3 5.42 -2.06 -21.70
CA THR A 3 5.89 -0.92 -20.93
C THR A 3 6.11 -1.33 -19.48
N ALA A 4 6.92 -0.56 -18.74
CA ALA A 4 7.07 -0.77 -17.30
C ALA A 4 5.74 -0.62 -16.54
N GLN A 5 4.82 0.22 -17.04
CA GLN A 5 3.48 0.35 -16.49
C GLN A 5 2.63 -0.90 -16.71
N GLU A 6 2.74 -1.55 -17.86
CA GLU A 6 2.05 -2.83 -18.13
C GLU A 6 2.63 -3.93 -17.24
N THR A 7 3.95 -3.99 -17.12
CA THR A 7 4.65 -4.92 -16.23
C THR A 7 4.23 -4.72 -14.77
N PHE A 8 4.23 -3.49 -14.28
CA PHE A 8 3.79 -3.19 -12.92
C PHE A 8 2.33 -3.57 -12.67
N ARG A 9 1.43 -3.33 -13.65
CA ARG A 9 0.03 -3.77 -13.55
C ARG A 9 -0.12 -5.29 -13.57
N GLN A 10 0.74 -5.99 -14.31
CA GLN A 10 0.81 -7.44 -14.31
C GLN A 10 1.21 -7.94 -12.92
N MET A 11 2.32 -7.42 -12.36
CA MET A 11 2.78 -7.78 -11.01
C MET A 11 1.73 -7.52 -9.93
N LEU A 12 1.02 -6.39 -10.01
CA LEU A 12 -0.10 -6.09 -9.10
C LEU A 12 -1.20 -7.15 -9.13
N ARG A 13 -1.49 -7.73 -10.29
CA ARG A 13 -2.58 -8.69 -10.49
C ARG A 13 -2.17 -10.11 -10.18
N ASP A 14 -1.02 -10.50 -10.71
CA ASP A 14 -0.62 -11.90 -10.80
C ASP A 14 0.23 -12.31 -9.59
N ASP A 15 0.97 -11.37 -8.99
CA ASP A 15 1.87 -11.66 -7.87
C ASP A 15 1.38 -11.04 -6.55
N PHE A 16 1.19 -9.72 -6.51
CA PHE A 16 0.83 -9.02 -5.28
C PHE A 16 -0.60 -9.33 -4.81
N ALA A 17 -1.59 -9.34 -5.71
CA ALA A 17 -2.97 -9.56 -5.32
C ALA A 17 -3.22 -10.91 -4.62
N PRO A 18 -2.77 -12.08 -5.14
CA PRO A 18 -2.95 -13.34 -4.44
C PRO A 18 -2.20 -13.37 -3.11
N ALA A 19 -0.94 -12.96 -3.06
CA ALA A 19 -0.15 -12.98 -1.82
C ALA A 19 -0.74 -12.06 -0.73
N LEU A 20 -1.22 -10.86 -1.09
CA LEU A 20 -1.86 -9.96 -0.12
C LEU A 20 -3.19 -10.55 0.40
N ARG A 21 -3.91 -11.34 -0.40
CA ARG A 21 -5.13 -12.04 0.06
C ARG A 21 -4.81 -13.15 1.04
N GLU A 22 -3.73 -13.90 0.82
CA GLU A 22 -3.25 -14.91 1.77
C GLU A 22 -2.87 -14.30 3.12
N LEU A 23 -2.36 -13.06 3.11
CA LEU A 23 -2.09 -12.27 4.31
C LEU A 23 -3.34 -11.66 4.97
N GLY A 24 -4.53 -11.92 4.43
CA GLY A 24 -5.82 -11.46 4.97
C GLY A 24 -6.23 -10.06 4.53
N LEU A 25 -5.50 -9.43 3.60
CA LEU A 25 -5.96 -8.17 3.00
C LEU A 25 -7.01 -8.45 1.91
N VAL A 26 -7.94 -7.52 1.74
CA VAL A 26 -8.93 -7.54 0.66
C VAL A 26 -8.78 -6.29 -0.20
N GLY A 27 -8.87 -6.45 -1.52
CA GLY A 27 -8.66 -5.34 -2.45
C GLY A 27 -8.30 -5.81 -3.86
N SER A 28 -7.91 -4.84 -4.68
CA SER A 28 -7.57 -5.06 -6.08
C SER A 28 -6.73 -3.90 -6.63
N GLY A 29 -5.88 -4.20 -7.61
CA GLY A 29 -5.06 -3.19 -8.27
C GLY A 29 -4.08 -2.58 -7.27
N PRO A 30 -4.02 -1.25 -7.12
CA PRO A 30 -3.06 -0.60 -6.22
C PRO A 30 -3.55 -0.43 -4.78
N LEU A 31 -4.77 -0.86 -4.42
CA LEU A 31 -5.37 -0.56 -3.12
C LEU A 31 -5.91 -1.81 -2.43
N TYR A 32 -5.49 -2.01 -1.20
CA TYR A 32 -5.89 -3.11 -0.33
C TYR A 32 -6.25 -2.58 1.05
N ARG A 33 -7.06 -3.34 1.78
CA ARG A 33 -7.40 -3.06 3.18
C ARG A 33 -7.30 -4.32 4.02
N LEU A 34 -6.88 -4.17 5.26
CA LEU A 34 -7.07 -5.19 6.29
C LEU A 34 -8.47 -5.01 6.88
N PRO A 35 -9.37 -6.00 6.80
CA PRO A 35 -10.71 -5.90 7.38
C PRO A 35 -10.65 -5.61 8.89
N HIS A 36 -11.42 -4.61 9.32
CA HIS A 36 -11.59 -4.28 10.74
C HIS A 36 -12.95 -3.61 10.97
N ASP A 37 -13.58 -3.86 12.11
CA ASP A 37 -14.95 -3.39 12.36
C ASP A 37 -15.00 -1.89 12.63
N ARG A 38 -13.99 -1.35 13.31
CA ARG A 38 -13.97 0.05 13.77
C ARG A 38 -13.02 0.97 12.99
N HIS A 39 -12.18 0.41 12.12
CA HIS A 39 -11.12 1.16 11.45
C HIS A 39 -11.06 0.84 9.96
N TRP A 40 -10.64 1.82 9.17
CA TRP A 40 -10.10 1.63 7.83
C TRP A 40 -8.59 1.47 7.93
N ALA A 41 -8.10 0.26 7.69
CA ALA A 41 -6.68 -0.06 7.63
C ALA A 41 -6.29 -0.33 6.18
N LEU A 42 -5.58 0.60 5.56
CA LEU A 42 -5.33 0.63 4.11
C LEU A 42 -3.86 0.45 3.79
N LEU A 43 -3.61 -0.21 2.66
CA LEU A 43 -2.31 -0.38 2.03
C LEU A 43 -2.45 0.04 0.57
N GLY A 44 -1.59 0.96 0.12
CA GLY A 44 -1.64 1.51 -1.22
C GLY A 44 -0.29 1.54 -1.92
N PHE A 45 -0.26 1.05 -3.15
CA PHE A 45 0.88 1.23 -4.06
C PHE A 45 0.84 2.62 -4.67
N GLN A 46 1.87 3.42 -4.43
CA GLN A 46 2.03 4.75 -5.03
C GLN A 46 3.20 4.73 -6.01
N LYS A 47 2.91 5.03 -7.27
CA LYS A 47 3.94 5.28 -8.28
C LYS A 47 4.52 6.69 -8.15
N SER A 48 5.78 6.84 -8.53
CA SER A 48 6.46 8.11 -8.70
C SER A 48 5.89 8.85 -9.90
N ALA A 49 5.78 10.18 -9.80
CA ALA A 49 5.43 11.05 -10.91
C ALA A 49 6.49 11.04 -12.02
N PHE A 50 7.72 10.61 -11.72
CA PHE A 50 8.85 10.55 -12.66
C PHE A 50 8.99 9.19 -13.37
N SER A 51 7.98 8.32 -13.28
CA SER A 51 8.00 7.03 -13.99
C SER A 51 7.94 7.25 -15.51
N THR A 52 8.76 6.53 -16.26
CA THR A 52 8.81 6.56 -17.73
C THR A 52 8.20 5.28 -18.31
N ARG A 53 8.22 5.15 -19.64
CA ARG A 53 7.75 3.93 -20.32
C ARG A 53 8.63 2.71 -20.01
N GLU A 54 9.90 2.95 -19.66
CA GLU A 54 10.93 1.94 -19.41
C GLU A 54 11.11 1.62 -17.92
N LEU A 55 10.69 2.54 -17.03
CA LEU A 55 10.89 2.41 -15.59
C LEU A 55 9.70 2.95 -14.80
N VAL A 56 9.16 2.13 -13.89
CA VAL A 56 8.21 2.57 -12.86
C VAL A 56 8.89 2.48 -11.51
N SER A 57 9.01 3.62 -10.83
CA SER A 57 9.40 3.65 -9.43
C SER A 57 8.15 3.74 -8.55
N PHE A 58 8.07 2.94 -7.50
CA PHE A 58 6.91 2.92 -6.61
C PHE A 58 7.27 2.65 -5.14
N THR A 59 6.33 2.96 -4.26
CA THR A 59 6.42 2.65 -2.83
C THR A 59 5.06 2.16 -2.31
N VAL A 60 5.00 1.79 -1.03
CA VAL A 60 3.76 1.42 -0.35
C VAL A 60 3.46 2.41 0.77
N ASN A 61 2.26 2.98 0.77
CA ASN A 61 1.73 3.79 1.86
C ASN A 61 0.72 3.00 2.68
N LEU A 62 0.69 3.31 3.97
CA LEU A 62 -0.16 2.68 4.97
C LEU A 62 -0.96 3.76 5.68
N SER A 63 -2.22 3.48 5.98
CA SER A 63 -3.03 4.33 6.85
C SER A 63 -3.98 3.53 7.72
N VAL A 64 -4.20 4.00 8.95
CA VAL A 64 -5.22 3.48 9.86
C VAL A 64 -6.07 4.64 10.37
N VAL A 65 -7.37 4.57 10.12
CA VAL A 65 -8.33 5.65 10.40
C VAL A 65 -9.58 5.09 11.09
N PRO A 66 -10.06 5.64 12.21
CA PRO A 66 -11.32 5.23 12.81
C PRO A 66 -12.53 5.53 11.90
N LYS A 67 -13.42 4.55 11.72
CA LYS A 67 -14.64 4.66 10.90
C LYS A 67 -15.64 5.66 11.47
N GLU A 68 -15.72 5.77 12.80
CA GLU A 68 -16.57 6.76 13.46
C GLU A 68 -16.26 8.20 13.03
N ARG A 69 -15.01 8.48 12.65
CA ARG A 69 -14.59 9.79 12.14
C ARG A 69 -14.88 10.00 10.66
N GLU A 70 -15.18 8.94 9.91
CA GLU A 70 -15.66 9.06 8.52
C GLU A 70 -17.01 9.79 8.46
N ARG A 71 -17.87 9.61 9.47
CA ARG A 71 -19.16 10.32 9.58
C ARG A 71 -19.00 11.83 9.77
N SER A 72 -17.88 12.31 10.32
CA SER A 72 -17.63 13.74 10.55
C SER A 72 -17.04 14.48 9.35
N VAL A 73 -16.57 13.79 8.30
CA VAL A 73 -16.00 14.42 7.10
C VAL A 73 -17.02 14.37 5.96
N ARG A 74 -18.07 15.20 6.07
CA ARG A 74 -19.06 15.37 4.99
C ARG A 74 -18.38 15.92 3.73
N GLY A 75 -18.48 15.19 2.61
CA GLY A 75 -18.15 15.70 1.26
C GLY A 75 -17.04 14.97 0.49
N LEU A 76 -16.41 13.93 1.04
CA LEU A 76 -15.40 13.13 0.31
C LEU A 76 -15.97 11.79 -0.16
N PRO A 77 -15.63 11.32 -1.37
CA PRO A 77 -16.20 10.09 -1.92
C PRO A 77 -15.83 8.84 -1.11
N PHE A 78 -16.82 7.95 -1.04
CA PHE A 78 -17.06 6.77 -0.18
C PHE A 78 -16.03 5.62 -0.22
N ARG A 79 -14.80 5.84 -0.67
CA ARG A 79 -13.72 4.85 -0.57
C ARG A 79 -12.39 5.57 -0.35
N PRO A 80 -11.78 5.47 0.83
CA PRO A 80 -10.51 6.14 1.06
C PRO A 80 -9.45 5.56 0.11
N ALA A 81 -8.90 6.42 -0.75
CA ALA A 81 -7.72 6.07 -1.51
C ALA A 81 -6.53 6.15 -0.55
N ALA A 82 -5.67 5.13 -0.55
CA ALA A 82 -4.47 5.12 0.31
C ALA A 82 -3.48 6.26 -0.02
N SER A 83 -3.64 6.94 -1.16
CA SER A 83 -2.91 8.14 -1.55
C SER A 83 -3.54 9.46 -1.07
N THR A 84 -4.72 9.43 -0.45
CA THR A 84 -5.45 10.63 -0.02
C THR A 84 -5.32 10.81 1.49
N PHE A 85 -4.79 11.97 1.89
CA PHE A 85 -4.66 12.38 3.27
C PHE A 85 -6.00 12.97 3.77
N TYR A 86 -6.60 12.36 4.79
CA TYR A 86 -7.93 12.71 5.32
C TYR A 86 -7.89 13.50 6.65
N GLY A 87 -6.72 14.00 7.08
CA GLY A 87 -6.61 14.93 8.21
C GLY A 87 -6.01 14.38 9.51
N LEU A 88 -5.87 15.28 10.49
CA LEU A 88 -4.91 15.33 11.62
C LEU A 88 -5.06 14.28 12.74
N SER A 89 -5.68 13.12 12.50
CA SER A 89 -5.77 12.03 13.49
C SER A 89 -5.71 10.65 12.86
N MET A 90 -5.06 10.56 11.71
CA MET A 90 -4.78 9.31 11.03
C MET A 90 -3.34 8.90 11.31
N TRP A 91 -3.14 7.66 11.74
CA TRP A 91 -1.80 7.11 11.59
C TRP A 91 -1.58 6.89 10.10
N HIS A 92 -0.51 7.48 9.57
CA HIS A 92 -0.04 7.23 8.24
C HIS A 92 1.45 6.90 8.31
N SER A 93 1.90 6.01 7.45
CA SER A 93 3.32 5.78 7.29
C SER A 93 3.60 5.27 5.89
N ARG A 94 4.78 5.60 5.39
CA ARG A 94 5.30 4.94 4.20
C ARG A 94 6.12 3.74 4.64
N ILE A 95 6.02 2.64 3.91
CA ILE A 95 6.64 1.37 4.30
C ILE A 95 8.14 1.51 4.53
N GLY A 96 8.86 2.32 3.74
CA GLY A 96 10.30 2.54 3.93
C GLY A 96 10.67 3.00 5.34
N ARG A 97 9.82 3.83 5.98
CA ARG A 97 10.02 4.27 7.37
C ARG A 97 9.93 3.14 8.40
N LEU A 98 9.35 2.01 8.02
CA LEU A 98 9.21 0.81 8.84
C LEU A 98 10.28 -0.25 8.54
N LEU A 99 10.91 -0.20 7.36
CA LEU A 99 11.96 -1.13 6.97
C LEU A 99 13.26 -0.86 7.76
N PRO A 100 14.17 -1.84 7.84
CA PRO A 100 15.51 -1.64 8.40
C PRO A 100 16.19 -0.41 7.77
N GLY A 101 16.71 0.48 8.60
CA GLY A 101 17.28 1.78 8.18
C GLY A 101 16.31 2.96 8.31
N GLY A 102 14.99 2.76 8.24
CA GLY A 102 14.00 3.81 8.50
C GLY A 102 13.99 4.97 7.48
N HIS A 103 14.55 4.75 6.29
CA HIS A 103 14.61 5.72 5.20
C HIS A 103 13.44 5.55 4.24
N ASP A 104 13.12 6.59 3.46
CA ASP A 104 12.14 6.41 2.39
C ASP A 104 12.68 5.38 1.38
N HIS A 105 11.86 4.39 1.03
CA HIS A 105 12.25 3.28 0.18
C HIS A 105 11.32 3.18 -1.02
N TRP A 106 11.95 3.10 -2.19
CA TRP A 106 11.31 3.00 -3.48
C TRP A 106 11.88 1.79 -4.21
N TRP A 107 10.99 1.02 -4.83
CA TRP A 107 11.37 -0.08 -5.71
C TRP A 107 11.15 0.33 -7.16
N ASP A 108 11.98 -0.21 -8.03
CA ASP A 108 11.94 0.06 -9.46
C ASP A 108 11.53 -1.19 -10.22
N VAL A 109 10.69 -1.01 -11.24
CA VAL A 109 10.22 -2.07 -12.14
C VAL A 109 10.48 -1.64 -13.57
N GLY A 110 11.20 -2.50 -14.30
CA GLY A 110 11.48 -2.33 -15.72
C GLY A 110 10.35 -2.84 -16.62
N THR A 111 10.66 -3.13 -17.88
CA THR A 111 9.73 -3.67 -18.88
C THR A 111 9.51 -5.18 -18.81
N ALA A 112 10.11 -5.84 -17.80
CA ALA A 112 9.93 -7.25 -17.50
C ALA A 112 9.71 -7.43 -15.99
N PRO A 113 8.88 -8.40 -15.56
CA PRO A 113 8.65 -8.64 -14.13
C PRO A 113 9.95 -9.01 -13.41
N ASP A 114 10.12 -8.49 -12.19
CA ASP A 114 11.23 -8.80 -11.32
C ASP A 114 10.72 -9.50 -10.05
N PRO A 115 10.86 -10.83 -9.93
CA PRO A 115 10.45 -11.58 -8.75
C PRO A 115 11.13 -11.10 -7.47
N ALA A 116 12.37 -10.61 -7.53
CA ALA A 116 13.07 -10.14 -6.34
C ALA A 116 12.42 -8.88 -5.75
N VAL A 117 11.86 -8.01 -6.60
CA VAL A 117 11.08 -6.85 -6.16
C VAL A 117 9.78 -7.29 -5.51
N VAL A 118 9.11 -8.32 -6.06
CA VAL A 118 7.90 -8.89 -5.46
C VAL A 118 8.19 -9.40 -4.05
N ASP A 119 9.21 -10.25 -3.91
CA ASP A 119 9.57 -10.86 -2.63
C ASP A 119 9.91 -9.80 -1.58
N GLN A 120 10.75 -8.83 -1.92
CA GLN A 120 11.12 -7.75 -1.00
C GLN A 120 9.93 -6.94 -0.51
N VAL A 121 8.99 -6.63 -1.40
CA VAL A 121 7.79 -5.88 -1.04
C VAL A 121 6.89 -6.74 -0.14
N LEU A 122 6.70 -8.01 -0.48
CA LEU A 122 5.85 -8.91 0.31
C LEU A 122 6.42 -9.19 1.70
N ASP A 123 7.73 -9.38 1.82
CA ASP A 123 8.43 -9.51 3.10
C ASP A 123 8.30 -8.21 3.91
N GLY A 124 8.51 -7.06 3.26
CA GLY A 124 8.25 -5.74 3.85
C GLY A 124 6.82 -5.61 4.41
N VAL A 125 5.83 -6.09 3.66
CA VAL A 125 4.43 -6.04 4.08
C VAL A 125 4.15 -6.99 5.24
N ARG A 126 4.62 -8.24 5.14
CA ARG A 126 4.41 -9.29 6.13
C ARG A 126 5.05 -8.95 7.47
N ASP A 127 6.30 -8.53 7.42
CA ASP A 127 7.15 -8.45 8.62
C ASP A 127 7.12 -7.07 9.28
N PHE A 128 6.77 -6.02 8.52
CA PHE A 128 6.81 -4.64 9.02
C PHE A 128 5.46 -3.92 8.90
N ALA A 129 4.83 -3.92 7.71
CA ALA A 129 3.60 -3.16 7.51
C ALA A 129 2.43 -3.70 8.33
N LEU A 130 2.18 -5.01 8.26
CA LEU A 130 1.07 -5.65 8.97
C LEU A 130 1.19 -5.52 10.50
N PRO A 131 2.34 -5.83 11.13
CA PRO A 131 2.51 -5.59 12.56
C PRO A 131 2.33 -4.11 12.94
N ALA A 132 2.82 -3.17 12.12
CA ALA A 132 2.65 -1.75 12.40
C ALA A 132 1.19 -1.31 12.35
N MET A 133 0.44 -1.76 11.33
CA MET A 133 -1.00 -1.47 11.20
C MET A 133 -1.79 -2.08 12.37
N ARG A 134 -1.51 -3.33 12.74
CA ARG A 134 -2.17 -4.01 13.88
C ARG A 134 -1.96 -3.26 15.19
N ARG A 135 -0.73 -2.80 15.47
CA ARG A 135 -0.46 -1.95 16.65
C ARG A 135 -1.29 -0.67 16.71
N GLN A 136 -1.71 -0.12 15.56
CA GLN A 136 -2.60 1.03 15.55
C GLN A 136 -4.07 0.63 15.70
N LEU A 137 -4.47 -0.53 15.19
CA LEU A 137 -5.82 -1.07 15.36
C LEU A 137 -6.15 -1.39 16.82
N ASP A 138 -5.13 -1.82 17.58
CA ASP A 138 -5.24 -2.15 19.01
C ASP A 138 -5.23 -0.92 19.93
N ARG A 139 -4.92 0.28 19.39
CA ARG A 139 -4.96 1.53 20.16
C ARG A 139 -6.41 2.04 20.19
N HIS A 140 -6.99 2.06 21.39
CA HIS A 140 -8.34 2.53 21.67
C HIS A 140 -8.48 4.05 21.61
#